data_AF-A0A6I4MBH7-F1
#
_entry.id   AF-A0A6I4MBH7-F1
#
_cell.length_a   1.000
_cell.length_b   1.000
_cell.length_c   1.000
_cell.angle_alpha   90.00
_cell.angle_beta   90.00
_cell.angle_gamma   90.00
#
_symmetry.space_group_name_H-M   'P 1'
#
loop_
_entity.id
_entity.type
_entity.pdbx_description
1 polymer ?
#
loop_
_entity_poly.entity_id
_entity_poly.type
_entity_poly.pdbx_seq_one_letter_code
_entity_poly.pdbx_strand_id
1 'polypeptide(L)' 'MHDSPTEFLHDVASEDGRCVAQSVIPVGDGSYRCACSCGRWDIIAPGRAEGLRLARVHTDTEV' A
#
# COMPACT_ATOMS: atom_id res chain seq x y z
N MET A 1 5.14 -21.92 6.68
CA MET A 1 5.77 -21.10 7.72
C MET A 1 5.46 -19.67 7.33
N HIS A 2 4.76 -18.90 8.18
CA HIS A 2 4.49 -17.50 7.90
C HIS A 2 5.57 -16.68 8.59
N ASP A 3 6.20 -15.77 7.85
CA ASP A 3 7.16 -14.83 8.40
C ASP A 3 6.53 -14.06 9.55
N SER A 4 7.31 -13.77 10.59
CA SER A 4 6.82 -12.89 11.64
C SER A 4 6.50 -11.51 11.05
N PRO A 5 5.53 -10.76 11.62
CA PRO A 5 5.21 -9.42 11.13
C PRO A 5 6.43 -8.51 10.98
N THR A 6 7.43 -8.68 11.84
CA THR A 6 8.68 -7.93 11.79
C THR A 6 9.56 -8.33 10.61
N GLU A 7 9.69 -9.62 10.32
CA GLU A 7 10.44 -10.12 9.15
C GLU A 7 9.82 -9.63 7.85
N PHE A 8 8.49 -9.70 7.72
CA PHE A 8 7.78 -9.14 6.57
C PHE A 8 8.05 -7.65 6.37
N LEU A 9 8.00 -6.85 7.45
CA LEU A 9 8.26 -5.42 7.37
C LEU A 9 9.70 -5.10 6.97
N HIS A 10 10.66 -5.90 7.43
CA HIS A 10 12.07 -5.76 7.06
C HIS A 10 12.29 -6.06 5.58
N ASP A 11 11.65 -7.09 5.05
CA ASP A 11 11.73 -7.45 3.63
C ASP A 11 11.09 -6.36 2.75
N VAL A 12 9.91 -5.87 3.13
CA VAL A 12 9.23 -4.77 2.40
C VAL A 12 10.09 -3.51 2.36
N ALA A 13 10.75 -3.15 3.46
CA ALA A 13 11.64 -1.98 3.51
C ALA A 13 12.89 -2.14 2.62
N SER A 14 13.26 -3.38 2.30
CA SER A 14 14.42 -3.72 1.47
C SER A 14 14.10 -3.77 -0.02
N GLU A 15 12.82 -3.87 -0.39
CA GLU A 15 12.33 -4.03 -1.76
C GLU A 15 11.88 -2.69 -2.37
N ASP A 16 12.83 -1.74 -2.49
CA ASP A 16 12.58 -0.45 -3.15
C ASP A 16 12.19 -0.66 -4.63
N GLY A 17 11.23 0.14 -5.08
CA GLY A 17 10.78 0.10 -6.47
C GLY A 17 9.88 -1.08 -6.84
N ARG A 18 9.51 -1.97 -5.91
CA ARG A 18 8.55 -3.07 -6.17
C ARG A 18 7.27 -2.93 -5.36
N CYS A 19 6.17 -3.36 -5.96
CA CYS A 19 4.84 -3.35 -5.35
C CYS A 19 4.60 -4.56 -4.43
N VAL A 20 5.39 -4.69 -3.36
CA VAL A 20 5.30 -5.82 -2.41
C VAL A 20 4.42 -5.53 -1.18
N ALA A 21 4.16 -4.25 -0.87
CA ALA A 21 3.22 -3.86 0.17
C ALA A 21 2.43 -2.61 -0.19
N GLN A 22 1.21 -2.54 0.37
CA GLN A 22 0.31 -1.40 0.23
C GLN A 22 -0.36 -1.07 1.56
N SER A 23 -0.70 0.21 1.73
CA SER A 23 -1.42 0.71 2.89
C SER A 23 -2.64 1.51 2.46
N VAL A 24 -3.72 1.43 3.25
CA VAL A 24 -4.94 2.25 3.12
C VAL A 24 -5.35 2.67 4.52
N ILE A 25 -4.91 3.86 4.94
CA ILE A 25 -4.93 4.33 6.34
C ILE A 25 -5.83 5.57 6.46
N PRO A 26 -6.78 5.61 7.40
CA PRO A 26 -7.62 6.80 7.61
C PRO A 26 -6.80 7.98 8.09
N VAL A 27 -7.08 9.20 7.60
CA VAL A 27 -6.38 10.44 8.02
C VAL A 27 -7.22 11.38 8.87
N GLY A 28 -8.44 10.97 9.26
CA GLY A 28 -9.27 11.63 10.29
C GLY A 28 -10.43 12.48 9.77
N ASP A 29 -10.46 12.82 8.48
CA ASP A 29 -11.52 13.61 7.84
C ASP A 29 -12.50 12.76 7.01
N GLY A 30 -12.45 11.43 7.16
CA GLY A 30 -13.18 10.46 6.35
C GLY A 30 -12.45 10.02 5.09
N SER A 31 -11.36 10.70 4.71
CA SER A 31 -10.47 10.27 3.64
C SER A 31 -9.40 9.29 4.12
N TYR A 32 -8.74 8.64 3.16
CA TYR A 32 -7.75 7.59 3.39
C TYR A 32 -6.49 7.89 2.59
N ARG A 33 -5.33 7.92 3.25
CA ARG A 33 -4.04 7.92 2.58
C ARG A 33 -3.72 6.50 2.12
N CYS A 34 -3.41 6.38 0.84
CA CYS A 34 -3.05 5.12 0.23
C CYS A 34 -1.63 5.22 -0.33
N ALA A 35 -0.75 4.31 0.05
CA ALA A 35 0.65 4.33 -0.38
C ALA A 35 1.16 2.92 -0.69
N CYS A 36 2.15 2.83 -1.56
CA CYS A 36 2.82 1.59 -1.94
C CYS A 36 4.32 1.61 -1.59
N SER A 37 4.87 0.46 -1.22
CA SER A 37 6.30 0.28 -0.95
C SER A 37 7.20 0.60 -2.15
N CYS A 38 6.66 0.61 -3.37
CA CYS A 38 7.42 0.94 -4.58
C CYS A 38 7.91 2.39 -4.64
N GLY A 39 7.43 3.26 -3.75
CA GLY A 39 7.79 4.68 -3.69
C GLY A 39 7.19 5.56 -4.81
N ARG A 40 6.46 4.97 -5.76
CA ARG A 40 5.88 5.68 -6.92
C ARG A 40 4.42 6.09 -6.74
N TRP A 41 3.77 5.67 -5.66
CA TRP A 41 2.34 5.85 -5.48
C TRP A 41 2.00 6.23 -4.03
N ASP A 42 1.46 7.45 -3.87
CA ASP A 42 0.99 8.03 -2.61
C ASP A 42 -0.15 9.00 -2.93
N ILE A 43 -1.39 8.65 -2.55
CA ILE A 43 -2.60 9.40 -2.90
C ILE A 43 -3.58 9.50 -1.72
N ILE A 44 -4.56 10.41 -1.83
CA ILE A 44 -5.69 10.51 -0.92
C ILE A 44 -6.96 10.00 -1.63
N ALA A 45 -7.64 9.02 -1.04
CA ALA A 45 -8.92 8.50 -1.50
C ALA A 45 -10.07 9.03 -0.62
N PRO A 46 -11.25 9.32 -1.18
CA PRO A 46 -12.39 9.88 -0.44
C PRO A 46 -13.04 8.88 0.54
N GLY A 47 -12.58 7.63 0.59
CA GLY A 47 -13.10 6.60 1.47
C GLY A 47 -12.37 5.28 1.31
N ARG A 48 -12.54 4.38 2.29
CA ARG A 48 -11.84 3.09 2.36
C ARG A 48 -12.03 2.23 1.11
N ALA A 49 -13.27 2.11 0.65
CA ALA A 49 -13.61 1.26 -0.50
C ALA A 49 -12.89 1.73 -1.77
N GLU A 50 -12.86 3.04 -1.99
CA GLU A 50 -12.16 3.63 -3.13
C GLU A 50 -10.65 3.48 -3.00
N GLY A 51 -10.10 3.66 -1.79
CA GLY A 51 -8.69 3.40 -1.51
C GLY A 51 -8.26 1.97 -1.85
N LEU A 52 -9.06 0.97 -1.44
CA LEU A 52 -8.81 -0.44 -1.77
C LEU A 52 -8.92 -0.72 -3.28
N ARG A 53 -9.89 -0.10 -3.96
CA ARG A 53 -10.04 -0.22 -5.42
C ARG A 53 -8.81 0.34 -6.14
N LEU A 54 -8.36 1.53 -5.76
CA LEU A 54 -7.20 2.19 -6.36
C LEU A 54 -5.89 1.43 -6.06
N ALA A 55 -5.74 0.89 -4.85
CA ALA A 55 -4.62 0.05 -4.49
C ALA A 55 -4.53 -1.18 -5.41
N ARG A 56 -5.66 -1.86 -5.64
CA ARG A 56 -5.70 -3.01 -6.55
C ARG A 56 -5.37 -2.64 -8.00
N VAL A 57 -5.86 -1.52 -8.50
CA VAL A 57 -5.52 -1.04 -9.85
C VAL A 57 -4.01 -0.78 -9.98
N HIS A 58 -3.40 -0.17 -8.96
CA HIS A 58 -1.97 0.12 -8.98
C HIS A 58 -1.12 -1.15 -9.12
N THR A 59 -1.46 -2.22 -8.38
CA THR A 59 -0.71 -3.49 -8.41
C THR A 59 -1.03 -4.35 -9.63
N ASP A 60 -2.24 -4.30 -10.18
CA ASP A 60 -2.63 -5.05 -11.39
C ASP A 60 -1.90 -4.55 -12.66
N THR A 61 -1.33 -3.33 -12.64
CA THR A 61 -0.67 -2.72 -13.80
C THR A 61 0.84 -3.02 -13.86
N GLU A 62 1.44 -3.52 -12.78
CA GLU A 62 2.90 -3.77 -12.69
C GLU A 62 3.26 -5.26 -12.80
N VAL A 63 2.47 -6.06 -13.51
CA VAL A 63 2.75 -7.49 -13.79
C VAL A 63 3.42 -7.68 -15.14
#